data_AF-R4KSA6-F1
#
_entry.id   AF-R4KSA6-F1
#
_cell.length_a   1.000
_cell.length_b   1.000
_cell.length_c   1.000
_cell.angle_alpha   90.00
_cell.angle_beta   90.00
_cell.angle_gamma   90.00
#
_symmetry.space_group_name_H-M   'P 1'
#
loop_
_entity.id
_entity.type
_entity.pdbx_description
1 polymer ?
#
loop_
_entity_poly.entity_id
_entity_poly.type
_entity_poly.pdbx_seq_one_letter_code
_entity_poly.pdbx_strand_id
1 'polypeptide(L)' 'MAIGIAKKMKEKFGDKIELNIYQNDSEEAKGYTLLSSTNVFVNDQLISREIALDKENMYDFLNNIIN' A
#
# COMPACT_ATOMS: atom_id res chain seq x y z
N MET A 1 6.37 -4.86 8.90
CA MET A 1 6.03 -3.42 8.78
C MET A 1 5.55 -3.17 7.36
N ALA A 2 4.42 -2.47 7.17
CA ALA A 2 3.75 -2.40 5.86
C ALA A 2 4.63 -1.78 4.76
N ILE A 3 5.41 -0.74 5.10
CA ILE A 3 6.34 -0.09 4.15
C ILE A 3 7.33 -1.09 3.54
N GLY A 4 7.86 -2.03 4.35
CA GLY A 4 8.79 -3.05 3.86
C GLY A 4 8.15 -4.04 2.89
N ILE A 5 6.86 -4.33 3.07
CA ILE A 5 6.09 -5.20 2.15
C ILE A 5 5.80 -4.44 0.86
N ALA A 6 5.36 -3.18 0.96
CA ALA A 6 5.09 -2.33 -0.19
C ALA A 6 6.32 -2.18 -1.10
N LYS A 7 7.53 -2.00 -0.52
CA LYS A 7 8.80 -2.00 -1.27
C LYS A 7 9.03 -3.32 -2.01
N LYS A 8 8.85 -4.47 -1.35
CA LYS A 8 8.97 -5.80 -1.99
C LYS A 8 7.95 -6.00 -3.12
N MET A 9 6.74 -5.47 -2.97
CA MET A 9 5.74 -5.51 -4.04
C MET A 9 6.18 -4.66 -5.23
N LYS A 10 6.73 -3.47 -5.00
CA LYS A 10 7.28 -2.63 -6.07
C LYS A 10 8.44 -3.32 -6.79
N GLU A 11 9.31 -4.03 -6.07
CA GLU A 11 10.36 -4.84 -6.68
C GLU A 11 9.81 -6.01 -7.51
N LYS A 12 8.72 -6.65 -7.07
CA LYS A 12 8.09 -7.78 -7.79
C LYS A 12 7.31 -7.35 -9.03
N PHE A 13 6.48 -6.33 -8.89
CA PHE A 13 5.59 -5.86 -9.95
C PHE A 13 6.26 -4.80 -10.84
N GLY A 14 7.41 -4.26 -10.42
CA GLY A 14 8.23 -3.34 -11.20
C GLY A 14 7.45 -2.09 -11.59
N ASP A 15 7.39 -1.84 -12.89
CA ASP A 15 6.68 -0.71 -13.49
C ASP A 15 5.15 -0.86 -13.50
N LYS A 16 4.60 -2.03 -13.12
CA LYS A 16 3.15 -2.26 -13.09
C LYS A 16 2.44 -1.56 -11.92
N ILE A 17 3.18 -1.20 -10.86
CA ILE A 17 2.63 -0.47 -9.71
C ILE A 17 3.48 0.75 -9.42
N GLU A 18 2.87 1.85 -9.00
CA GLU A 18 3.60 2.98 -8.44
C GLU A 18 3.56 2.92 -6.91
N LEU A 19 4.71 3.11 -6.26
CA LEU A 19 4.81 3.11 -4.81
C LEU A 19 5.19 4.50 -4.33
N ASN A 20 4.25 5.16 -3.69
CA ASN A 20 4.44 6.44 -3.04
C ASN A 20 4.32 6.26 -1.51
N ILE A 21 5.28 6.80 -0.76
CA ILE A 21 5.30 6.70 0.71
C ILE A 21 5.32 8.12 1.26
N TYR A 22 4.20 8.51 1.86
CA TYR A 22 4.02 9.83 2.46
C TYR A 22 4.02 9.74 3.98
N GLN A 23 4.39 10.85 4.63
CA GLN A 23 4.19 10.98 6.07
C GLN A 23 2.77 11.49 6.35
N ASN A 24 2.28 11.27 7.57
CA ASN A 24 0.92 11.68 7.94
C ASN A 24 0.68 13.20 7.84
N ASP A 25 1.74 14.00 7.85
CA ASP A 25 1.67 15.47 7.74
C ASP A 25 1.81 15.98 6.28
N SER A 26 2.07 15.08 5.33
CA SER A 26 2.19 15.44 3.91
C SER A 26 0.84 15.93 3.35
N GLU A 27 0.88 16.81 2.35
CA GLU A 27 -0.34 17.33 1.73
C GLU A 27 -1.19 16.23 1.11
N GLU A 28 -0.54 15.22 0.52
CA GLU A 28 -1.17 14.02 -0.02
C GLU A 28 -1.94 13.24 1.04
N ALA A 29 -1.50 13.25 2.30
CA ALA A 29 -2.17 12.55 3.39
C ALA A 29 -3.41 13.28 3.93
N LYS A 30 -3.53 14.60 3.71
CA LYS A 30 -4.65 15.41 4.19
C LYS A 30 -6.00 14.99 3.59
N GLY A 31 -5.97 14.38 2.40
CA GLY A 31 -7.16 13.86 1.72
C GLY A 31 -7.65 12.50 2.23
N TYR A 32 -6.88 11.82 3.09
CA TYR A 32 -7.19 10.46 3.53
C TYR A 32 -7.43 10.37 5.03
N THR A 33 -8.40 9.55 5.43
CA THR A 33 -8.66 9.26 6.84
C THR A 33 -7.62 8.29 7.37
N LEU A 34 -6.67 8.80 8.16
CA LEU A 34 -5.62 8.01 8.78
C LEU A 34 -6.13 7.40 10.08
N LEU A 35 -6.46 6.11 10.07
CA LEU A 35 -7.04 5.39 11.22
C LEU A 35 -5.98 4.76 12.13
N SER A 36 -4.72 4.75 11.71
CA SER A 36 -3.61 4.13 12.43
C SER A 36 -2.27 4.76 12.03
N SER A 37 -1.19 4.38 12.73
CA SER A 37 0.17 4.85 12.44
C SER A 37 0.68 4.43 11.05
N THR A 38 0.03 3.46 10.39
CA THR A 38 0.38 3.02 9.04
C THR A 38 -0.89 2.66 8.30
N ASN A 39 -1.21 3.43 7.27
CA ASN A 39 -2.34 3.21 6.37
C ASN A 39 -1.77 2.94 4.99
N VAL A 40 -2.34 1.98 4.28
CA VAL A 40 -1.94 1.64 2.91
C VAL A 40 -3.16 1.80 2.04
N PHE A 41 -2.97 2.52 0.94
CA PHE A 41 -4.00 2.77 -0.05
C PHE A 41 -3.55 2.15 -1.37
N VAL A 42 -4.49 1.56 -2.10
CA VAL A 42 -4.29 1.03 -3.45
C VAL A 42 -5.39 1.61 -4.32
N ASN A 43 -5.04 2.34 -5.37
CA ASN A 43 -6.00 3.09 -6.21
C ASN A 43 -6.98 3.93 -5.37
N ASP A 44 -6.45 4.74 -4.44
CA ASP A 44 -7.23 5.57 -3.50
C ASP A 44 -8.10 4.81 -2.48
N GLN A 45 -8.13 3.48 -2.52
CA GLN A 45 -8.90 2.67 -1.58
C GLN A 45 -8.05 2.21 -0.41
N LEU A 46 -8.52 2.48 0.81
CA LEU A 46 -7.89 1.97 2.03
C LEU A 46 -8.01 0.44 2.06
N ILE A 47 -6.87 -0.24 2.15
CA ILE A 47 -6.85 -1.69 2.33
C ILE A 47 -6.75 -2.06 3.80
N SER A 48 -7.27 -3.23 4.15
CA SER A 48 -7.17 -3.75 5.51
C SER A 48 -5.72 -3.93 5.93
N ARG A 49 -5.45 -3.62 7.21
CA ARG A 49 -4.12 -3.77 7.81
C ARG A 49 -3.57 -5.19 7.68
N GLU A 50 -4.41 -6.21 7.74
CA GLU A 50 -4.01 -7.62 7.56
C GLU A 50 -3.41 -7.88 6.17
N ILE A 51 -3.94 -7.23 5.13
CA ILE A 51 -3.44 -7.33 3.75
C ILE A 51 -2.12 -6.57 3.66
N ALA A 52 -2.08 -5.34 4.18
CA ALA A 52 -0.90 -4.48 4.15
C ALA A 52 0.30 -5.01 4.98
N LEU A 53 0.05 -5.82 6.00
CA LEU A 53 1.07 -6.40 6.88
C LEU A 53 1.49 -7.81 6.52
N ASP A 54 0.79 -8.46 5.58
CA ASP A 54 1.13 -9.79 5.11
C ASP A 54 1.62 -9.76 3.65
N LYS A 55 2.77 -10.41 3.40
CA LYS A 55 3.41 -10.37 2.08
C LYS A 55 2.60 -11.16 1.05
N GLU A 56 2.01 -12.28 1.44
CA GLU A 56 1.30 -13.17 0.53
C GLU A 56 -0.08 -12.58 0.21
N ASN A 57 -0.79 -12.07 1.22
CA ASN A 57 -2.07 -11.40 1.01
C ASN A 57 -1.92 -10.14 0.15
N MET A 58 -0.92 -9.29 0.40
CA MET A 58 -0.67 -8.11 -0.43
C MET A 58 -0.35 -8.49 -1.88
N TYR A 59 0.41 -9.58 -2.07
CA TYR A 59 0.75 -10.07 -3.41
C TYR A 59 -0.50 -10.56 -4.14
N ASP A 60 -1.32 -11.40 -3.51
CA ASP A 60 -2.54 -11.94 -4.11
C ASP A 60 -3.54 -10.81 -4.42
N PHE A 61 -3.70 -9.85 -3.51
CA PHE A 61 -4.53 -8.67 -3.68
C PHE A 61 -4.09 -7.84 -4.88
N LEU A 62 -2.81 -7.48 -4.97
CA LEU A 62 -2.27 -6.74 -6.11
C LEU A 62 -2.37 -7.55 -7.41
N ASN A 63 -2.10 -8.85 -7.37
CA ASN A 63 -2.20 -9.72 -8.53
C ASN A 63 -3.64 -9.80 -9.09
N ASN A 64 -4.66 -9.72 -8.23
CA ASN A 64 -6.06 -9.64 -8.66
C ASN A 64 -6.44 -8.27 -9.25
N ILE A 65 -5.73 -7.20 -8.91
CA ILE A 65 -6.01 -5.83 -9.40
C ILE A 65 -5.29 -5.55 -10.72
N ILE A 66 -4.09 -6.12 -10.89
CA ILE A 66 -3.21 -5.86 -12.03
C ILE A 66 -3.54 -6.78 -13.23
N ASN A 67 -4.17 -7.94 -12.99
CA ASN A 67 -4.68 -8.83 -14.04
C ASN A 67 -6.01 -8.34 -14.60
#